data_AF-A0A7W9HAR4-F1
#
_entry.id   AF-A0A7W9HAR4-F1
#
_cell.length_a   1.000
_cell.length_b   1.000
_cell.length_c   1.000
_cell.angle_alpha   90.00
_cell.angle_beta   90.00
_cell.angle_gamma   90.00
#
_symmetry.space_group_name_H-M   'P 1'
#
loop_
_entity.id
_entity.type
_entity.pdbx_description
1 polymer ?
#
loop_
_entity_poly.entity_id
_entity_poly.type
_entity_poly.pdbx_seq_one_letter_code
_entity_poly.pdbx_strand_id
1 'polypeptide(L)'
;MTLAVLRPAFWPTDSHKPVNVANGELPPALLFQATGDAASPYEGAVAVHRLLARSSLVVEEGGGNHGITLSGNACLDKHLAAYLSDGTVPRGHDAADAVCEALPDPKPAATKGASASSKGSALHGLLGFRG
;
A
#
# COMPACT_ATOMS: atom_id res chain seq x y z
N MET A 1 3.22 16.98 -33.27
CA MET A 1 2.62 16.32 -32.07
C MET A 1 3.05 14.87 -32.08
N THR A 2 4.08 14.52 -31.31
CA THR A 2 4.47 13.11 -31.12
C THR A 2 3.52 12.53 -30.08
N LEU A 3 2.78 11.49 -30.44
CA LEU A 3 1.98 10.73 -29.48
C LEU A 3 2.97 10.11 -28.48
N ALA A 4 2.95 10.56 -27.23
CA ALA A 4 3.67 9.87 -26.16
C ALA A 4 2.93 8.56 -25.88
N VAL A 5 3.26 7.52 -26.63
CA VAL A 5 2.76 6.17 -26.36
C VAL A 5 3.49 5.64 -25.12
N LEU A 6 2.74 5.08 -24.16
CA LEU A 6 3.29 4.55 -22.91
C LEU A 6 4.28 3.41 -23.20
N ARG A 7 5.40 3.39 -22.46
CA ARG A 7 6.52 2.44 -22.65
C ARG A 7 6.13 0.96 -22.81
N PRO A 8 5.10 0.42 -22.13
CA PRO A 8 4.71 -0.98 -22.32
C PRO A 8 4.29 -1.36 -23.74
N ALA A 9 3.82 -0.40 -24.56
CA ALA A 9 3.29 -0.69 -25.89
C ALA A 9 4.37 -1.07 -26.94
N PHE A 10 5.66 -0.82 -26.65
CA PHE A 10 6.78 -1.17 -27.53
C PHE A 10 7.76 -2.13 -26.88
N TRP A 11 7.34 -2.82 -25.81
CA TRP A 11 8.18 -3.84 -25.21
C TRP A 11 8.49 -4.94 -26.25
N PRO A 12 9.76 -5.34 -26.47
CA PRO A 12 10.15 -6.16 -27.62
C PRO A 12 9.80 -7.65 -27.47
N THR A 13 8.99 -8.01 -26.48
CA THR A 13 8.56 -9.38 -26.21
C THR A 13 7.07 -9.42 -25.98
N ASP A 14 6.46 -10.57 -26.27
CA ASP A 14 5.04 -10.79 -26.02
C ASP A 14 4.71 -10.74 -24.52
N SER A 15 3.49 -10.32 -24.20
CA SER A 15 2.97 -10.42 -22.84
C SER A 15 2.60 -11.85 -22.51
N HIS A 16 2.85 -12.25 -21.27
CA HIS A 16 2.32 -13.51 -20.76
C HIS A 16 0.81 -13.40 -20.49
N LYS A 17 0.12 -14.54 -20.54
CA LYS A 17 -1.27 -14.64 -20.10
C LYS A 17 -1.34 -14.38 -18.59
N PRO A 18 -2.31 -13.59 -18.09
CA PRO A 18 -2.54 -13.44 -16.65
C PRO A 18 -2.74 -14.81 -15.98
N VAL A 19 -2.10 -15.00 -14.83
CA VAL A 19 -2.22 -16.24 -14.06
C VAL A 19 -3.49 -16.17 -13.21
N ASN A 20 -4.25 -17.27 -13.15
CA ASN A 20 -5.31 -17.41 -12.18
C ASN A 20 -4.72 -17.72 -10.81
N VAL A 21 -4.92 -16.81 -9.85
CA VAL A 21 -4.43 -16.94 -8.48
C VAL A 21 -5.50 -17.43 -7.50
N ALA A 22 -6.73 -17.68 -7.96
CA ALA A 22 -7.79 -18.23 -7.11
C ALA A 22 -7.36 -19.60 -6.55
N ASN A 23 -7.41 -19.76 -5.23
CA ASN A 23 -6.90 -20.95 -4.57
C ASN A 23 -7.61 -21.23 -3.24
N GLY A 24 -8.12 -22.46 -3.08
CA GLY A 24 -8.75 -22.94 -1.84
C GLY A 24 -7.90 -23.93 -1.04
N GLU A 25 -6.78 -24.39 -1.58
CA GLU A 25 -5.95 -25.46 -1.00
C GLU A 25 -4.75 -24.90 -0.22
N LEU A 26 -4.35 -23.65 -0.46
CA LEU A 26 -3.25 -23.02 0.28
C LEU A 26 -3.51 -23.04 1.79
N PRO A 27 -2.47 -23.23 2.62
CA PRO A 27 -2.49 -22.81 4.02
C PRO A 27 -3.01 -21.37 4.16
N PRO A 28 -3.56 -20.98 5.32
CA PRO A 28 -4.02 -19.62 5.51
C PRO A 28 -2.92 -18.63 5.17
N ALA A 29 -3.20 -17.70 4.26
CA ALA A 29 -2.30 -16.60 3.94
C ALA A 29 -2.75 -15.36 4.70
N LEU A 30 -1.83 -14.67 5.38
CA LEU A 30 -2.14 -13.42 6.07
C LEU A 30 -1.90 -12.23 5.14
N LEU A 31 -2.93 -11.40 4.96
CA LEU A 31 -2.93 -10.20 4.14
C LEU A 31 -3.04 -8.98 5.05
N PHE A 32 -2.33 -7.91 4.70
CA PHE A 32 -2.37 -6.63 5.39
C PHE A 32 -2.69 -5.52 4.40
N GLN A 33 -3.57 -4.61 4.79
CA GLN A 33 -3.97 -3.52 3.90
C GLN A 33 -4.38 -2.28 4.69
N ALA A 34 -3.91 -1.10 4.28
CA ALA A 34 -4.46 0.17 4.77
C ALA A 34 -5.64 0.62 3.90
N THR A 35 -6.63 1.28 4.50
CA THR A 35 -7.81 1.73 3.75
C THR A 35 -7.52 2.85 2.74
N GLY A 36 -6.47 3.64 2.95
CA GLY A 36 -6.04 4.74 2.10
C GLY A 36 -4.76 4.51 1.28
N ASP A 37 -4.27 3.27 1.14
CA ASP A 37 -3.07 2.98 0.34
C ASP A 37 -3.30 3.32 -1.15
N ALA A 38 -2.60 4.34 -1.64
CA ALA A 38 -2.72 4.82 -3.02
C ALA A 38 -2.00 3.93 -4.05
N ALA A 39 -0.98 3.16 -3.64
CA ALA A 39 -0.18 2.33 -4.53
C ALA A 39 -0.84 0.97 -4.78
N SER A 40 -1.38 0.37 -3.72
CA SER A 40 -2.23 -0.81 -3.77
C SER A 40 -3.56 -0.52 -3.09
N PRO A 41 -4.61 -0.09 -3.81
CA PRO A 41 -5.90 0.25 -3.22
C PRO A 41 -6.56 -0.90 -2.44
N TYR A 42 -7.32 -0.53 -1.40
CA TYR A 42 -7.96 -1.47 -0.47
C TYR A 42 -8.82 -2.53 -1.16
N GLU A 43 -9.55 -2.15 -2.21
CA GLU A 43 -10.41 -3.04 -2.97
C GLU A 43 -9.62 -4.19 -3.62
N GLY A 44 -8.34 -3.95 -3.96
CA GLY A 44 -7.44 -4.98 -4.45
C GLY A 44 -7.17 -6.06 -3.41
N ALA A 45 -6.94 -5.67 -2.14
CA ALA A 45 -6.76 -6.62 -1.05
C ALA A 45 -8.03 -7.41 -0.77
N VAL A 46 -9.20 -6.76 -0.78
CA VAL A 46 -10.50 -7.45 -0.64
C VAL A 46 -10.72 -8.45 -1.78
N ALA A 47 -10.36 -8.09 -3.01
CA ALA A 47 -10.44 -9.02 -4.14
C ALA A 47 -9.49 -10.21 -3.98
N VAL A 48 -8.25 -10.00 -3.57
CA VAL A 48 -7.28 -11.08 -3.30
C VAL A 48 -7.76 -11.98 -2.15
N HIS A 49 -8.29 -11.41 -1.08
CA HIS A 49 -8.83 -12.15 0.05
C HIS A 49 -9.96 -13.11 -0.39
N ARG A 50 -10.84 -12.66 -1.30
CA ARG A 50 -11.89 -13.51 -1.90
C ARG A 50 -11.33 -14.61 -2.81
N LEU A 51 -10.26 -14.33 -3.56
CA LEU A 51 -9.61 -15.31 -4.44
C LEU A 51 -8.85 -16.38 -3.64
N LEU A 52 -8.24 -15.99 -2.53
CA LEU A 52 -7.51 -16.87 -1.62
C LEU A 52 -8.44 -17.30 -0.48
N ALA A 53 -9.27 -18.31 -0.72
CA ALA A 53 -10.43 -18.65 0.13
C ALA A 53 -10.12 -18.94 1.61
N ARG A 54 -8.86 -19.28 1.93
CA ARG A 54 -8.40 -19.55 3.30
C ARG A 54 -7.56 -18.42 3.89
N SER A 55 -7.36 -17.33 3.16
CA SER A 55 -6.61 -16.17 3.63
C SER A 55 -7.33 -15.47 4.79
N SER A 56 -6.60 -14.57 5.43
CA SER A 56 -7.10 -13.70 6.48
C SER A 56 -6.66 -12.27 6.18
N LEU A 57 -7.58 -11.31 6.24
CA LEU A 57 -7.30 -9.90 5.96
C LEU A 57 -7.31 -9.05 7.23
N VAL A 58 -6.16 -8.47 7.56
CA VAL A 58 -6.02 -7.47 8.63
C VAL A 58 -5.95 -6.08 8.01
N VAL A 59 -6.85 -5.19 8.44
CA VAL A 59 -6.98 -3.84 7.88
C VAL A 59 -6.44 -2.80 8.84
N GLU A 60 -5.61 -1.89 8.37
CA GLU A 60 -5.33 -0.63 9.06
C GLU A 60 -6.36 0.43 8.64
N GLU A 61 -7.28 0.74 9.55
CA GLU A 61 -8.34 1.72 9.33
C GLU A 61 -7.79 3.14 9.50
N GLY A 62 -8.17 4.03 8.57
CA GLY A 62 -7.68 5.41 8.51
C GLY A 62 -6.22 5.57 8.07
N GLY A 63 -5.50 4.48 7.81
CA GLY A 63 -4.09 4.51 7.37
C GLY A 63 -3.97 4.76 5.87
N GLY A 64 -2.86 5.36 5.44
CA GLY A 64 -2.59 5.65 4.01
C GLY A 64 -1.24 5.17 3.49
N ASN A 65 -0.43 4.52 4.34
CA ASN A 65 0.90 4.08 3.95
C ASN A 65 0.85 2.79 3.11
N HIS A 66 1.79 2.69 2.17
CA HIS A 66 2.04 1.47 1.42
C HIS A 66 3.03 0.58 2.17
N GLY A 67 2.59 -0.63 2.54
CA GLY A 67 3.35 -1.53 3.41
C GLY A 67 3.29 -1.09 4.88
N ILE A 68 2.39 -1.70 5.64
CA ILE A 68 2.00 -1.21 6.98
C ILE A 68 2.50 -2.06 8.16
N THR A 69 3.17 -3.18 7.89
CA THR A 69 3.77 -4.01 8.94
C THR A 69 5.21 -3.62 9.23
N LEU A 70 5.73 -3.96 10.42
CA LEU A 70 7.09 -3.63 10.87
C LEU A 70 7.38 -2.12 10.89
N SER A 71 6.32 -1.32 11.01
CA SER A 71 6.34 0.15 11.00
C SER A 71 5.90 0.76 12.34
N GLY A 72 5.79 -0.05 13.40
CA GLY A 72 5.52 0.39 14.77
C GLY A 72 4.06 0.30 15.21
N ASN A 73 3.14 -0.15 14.34
CA ASN A 73 1.76 -0.41 14.74
C ASN A 73 1.68 -1.76 15.47
N ALA A 74 1.63 -1.70 16.80
CA ALA A 74 1.65 -2.90 17.65
C ALA A 74 0.48 -3.87 17.39
N CYS A 75 -0.66 -3.38 16.89
CA CYS A 75 -1.79 -4.24 16.52
C CYS A 75 -1.45 -5.09 15.29
N LEU A 76 -0.94 -4.46 14.22
CA LEU A 76 -0.52 -5.15 13.00
C LEU A 76 0.65 -6.10 13.28
N ASP A 77 1.65 -5.64 14.03
CA ASP A 77 2.85 -6.41 14.33
C ASP A 77 2.53 -7.64 15.19
N LYS A 78 1.52 -7.57 16.07
CA LYS A 78 1.05 -8.74 16.83
C LYS A 78 0.48 -9.83 15.91
N HIS A 79 -0.34 -9.45 14.93
CA HIS A 79 -0.88 -10.41 13.97
C HIS A 79 0.22 -11.01 13.09
N LEU A 80 1.16 -10.19 12.63
CA LEU A 80 2.30 -10.66 11.85
C LEU A 80 3.16 -11.65 12.66
N ALA A 81 3.50 -11.31 13.90
CA ALA A 81 4.33 -12.14 14.75
C ALA A 81 3.68 -13.50 15.04
N ALA A 82 2.37 -13.53 15.31
CA ALA A 82 1.64 -14.77 15.51
C ALA A 82 1.69 -15.65 14.25
N TYR A 83 1.39 -15.08 13.08
CA TYR A 83 1.42 -15.80 11.81
C TYR A 83 2.80 -16.36 11.46
N LEU A 84 3.86 -15.58 11.65
CA LEU A 84 5.22 -16.04 11.39
C LEU A 84 5.70 -17.07 12.40
N SER A 85 5.17 -17.06 13.63
CA SER A 85 5.58 -17.99 14.69
C SER A 85 4.93 -19.36 14.53
N ASP A 86 3.62 -19.41 14.28
CA ASP A 86 2.85 -20.66 14.29
C ASP A 86 1.73 -20.74 13.22
N GLY A 87 1.62 -19.75 12.34
CA GLY A 87 0.59 -19.69 11.31
C GLY A 87 -0.78 -19.23 11.81
N THR A 88 -0.89 -18.75 13.05
CA THR A 88 -2.15 -18.20 13.58
C THR A 88 -2.57 -16.96 12.80
N VAL A 89 -3.84 -16.92 12.40
CA VAL A 89 -4.46 -15.79 11.72
C VAL A 89 -5.76 -15.39 12.44
N PRO A 90 -6.15 -14.10 12.43
CA PRO A 90 -7.47 -13.72 12.91
C PRO A 90 -8.56 -14.28 11.97
N ARG A 91 -9.77 -14.46 12.51
CA ARG A 91 -10.95 -14.89 11.76
C ARG A 91 -12.12 -14.00 12.16
N GLY A 92 -12.58 -13.20 11.21
CA GLY A 92 -13.76 -12.35 11.36
C GLY A 92 -14.91 -12.84 10.49
N HIS A 93 -15.97 -12.04 10.46
CA HIS A 93 -17.19 -12.35 9.70
C HIS A 93 -17.52 -11.30 8.63
N ASP A 94 -16.70 -10.25 8.50
CA ASP A 94 -16.90 -9.14 7.58
C ASP A 94 -15.87 -9.18 6.43
N ALA A 95 -15.75 -8.07 5.69
CA ALA A 95 -14.75 -7.95 4.63
C ALA A 95 -13.30 -8.04 5.14
N ALA A 96 -13.08 -7.77 6.43
CA ALA A 96 -11.81 -7.91 7.14
C ALA A 96 -11.97 -8.88 8.32
N ASP A 97 -10.92 -9.63 8.61
CA ASP A 97 -10.87 -10.57 9.74
C ASP A 97 -10.42 -9.92 11.05
N ALA A 98 -9.68 -8.80 10.95
CA ALA A 98 -9.33 -7.94 12.07
C ALA A 98 -9.10 -6.51 11.57
N VAL A 99 -9.27 -5.54 12.47
CA VAL A 99 -9.06 -4.12 12.20
C VAL A 99 -8.12 -3.56 13.26
N CYS A 100 -7.13 -2.79 12.80
CA CYS A 100 -6.19 -2.03 13.60
C CYS A 100 -6.35 -0.55 13.25
N GLU A 101 -6.31 0.33 14.24
CA GLU A 101 -6.29 1.77 14.00
C GLU A 101 -4.91 2.21 13.48
N ALA A 102 -4.89 3.18 12.57
CA ALA A 102 -3.66 3.80 12.12
C ALA A 102 -2.95 4.55 13.25
N LEU A 103 -1.62 4.60 13.16
CA LEU A 103 -0.83 5.49 14.01
C LEU A 103 -1.06 6.95 13.63
N PRO A 104 -0.85 7.90 14.56
CA PRO A 104 -0.89 9.32 14.24
C PRO A 104 0.13 9.69 13.15
N ASP A 105 -0.23 10.67 12.33
CA ASP A 105 0.65 11.18 11.30
C ASP A 105 2.03 11.60 11.87
N PRO A 106 3.11 11.36 11.11
CA PRO A 106 4.42 11.80 11.52
C PRO A 106 4.43 13.32 11.61
N LYS A 107 4.96 13.84 12.72
CA LYS A 107 5.20 15.28 12.85
C LYS A 107 6.24 15.68 11.79
N PRO A 108 5.95 16.68 10.94
CA PRO A 108 6.95 17.18 10.01
C PRO A 108 8.21 17.56 10.77
N ALA A 109 9.37 17.10 10.29
CA ALA A 109 10.63 17.56 10.84
C ALA A 109 10.68 19.09 10.75
N ALA A 110 11.19 19.75 11.80
CA ALA A 110 11.44 21.18 11.73
C ALA A 110 12.31 21.45 10.50
N THR A 111 11.82 22.29 9.60
CA THR A 111 12.56 22.68 8.40
C THR A 111 13.88 23.29 8.88
N LYS A 112 15.02 22.67 8.58
CA LYS A 112 16.23 23.46 8.38
C LYS A 112 15.85 24.40 7.25
N GLY A 113 15.60 25.67 7.59
CA GLY A 113 15.07 26.66 6.66
C GLY A 113 15.76 26.50 5.31
N ALA A 114 14.97 26.28 4.26
CA ALA A 114 15.51 26.21 2.91
C ALA A 114 16.37 27.46 2.72
N SER A 115 17.65 27.27 2.44
CA SER A 115 18.51 28.39 2.06
C SER A 115 17.80 29.13 0.93
N ALA A 116 17.60 30.43 1.10
CA ALA A 116 16.91 31.30 0.13
C ALA A 116 17.60 31.33 -1.26
N SER A 117 18.69 30.58 -1.44
CA SER A 117 19.47 30.46 -2.67
C SER A 117 19.29 29.11 -3.38
N SER A 118 18.15 28.42 -3.21
CA SER A 118 17.86 27.25 -4.05
C SER A 118 17.54 27.67 -5.49
N LYS A 119 18.03 26.92 -6.49
CA LYS A 119 17.72 27.16 -7.92
C LYS A 119 16.21 27.21 -8.21
N GLY A 120 15.40 26.54 -7.37
CA GLY A 120 13.94 26.56 -7.46
C GLY A 120 13.32 27.92 -7.14
N SER A 121 13.94 28.72 -6.26
CA SER A 121 13.50 30.09 -5.95
C SER A 121 13.77 31.05 -7.12
N ALA A 122 14.88 30.86 -7.83
CA ALA A 122 15.18 31.62 -9.05
C ALA A 122 14.20 31.31 -10.18
N LEU A 123 13.83 30.04 -10.38
CA LEU A 123 12.83 29.67 -11.39
C LEU A 123 11.44 30.24 -11.07
N HIS A 124 10.99 30.22 -9.82
CA HIS A 124 9.71 30.84 -9.42
C HIS A 124 9.70 32.35 -9.64
N GLY A 125 10.84 33.03 -9.39
CA GLY A 125 11.00 34.45 -9.69
C GLY A 125 10.95 34.76 -11.19
N LEU A 126 11.51 33.90 -12.05
CA LEU A 126 11.46 34.08 -13.50
C LEU A 126 10.09 33.76 -14.12
N LEU A 127 9.39 32.76 -13.59
CA LEU A 127 8.14 32.28 -14.19
C LEU A 127 6.92 33.08 -13.74
N GLY A 128 7.00 33.76 -12.58
CA GLY A 128 5.88 34.49 -11.99
C GLY A 128 4.73 33.56 -11.57
N PHE A 129 4.02 33.92 -10.49
CA PHE A 129 2.79 33.22 -10.15
C PHE A 129 1.70 33.62 -11.14
N ARG A 130 1.40 32.73 -12.08
CA ARG A 130 0.17 32.82 -12.88
C ARG A 130 -0.96 32.21 -12.06
N GLY A 131 -1.65 33.07 -11.31
CA GLY A 131 -2.96 32.77 -10.72
C GLY A 131 -4.05 32.71 -11.77
#